data_AF-A0A835V949-F1
#
_entry.id   AF-A0A835V949-F1
#
_cell.length_a   1.000
_cell.length_b   1.000
_cell.length_c   1.000
_cell.angle_alpha   90.00
_cell.angle_beta   90.00
_cell.angle_gamma   90.00
#
_symmetry.space_group_name_H-M   'P 1'
#
loop_
_entity.id
_entity.type
_entity.pdbx_description
1 polymer ?
#
loop_
_entity_poly.entity_id
_entity_poly.type
_entity_poly.pdbx_seq_one_letter_code
_entity_poly.pdbx_strand_id
1 'polypeptide(L)'
;MSSPASCNEPSLRADYHALFSAVQDITQCFSRQQKNFLTTWMIRAVLANDLYTDDSFVYSKAAGKIKDAIANLPVSTTEDDAEEAETLANAGSKKDEKTRGKEMTNSNRMAEEEHKRFIKAQREALLLCLEIAARRYKVPWCQTVIDILAKHAFDHIDRFTLRQRQAIQKLWASIKEQQIRRKQGKSVTGKLDMNAFEGLQEKYANEKISIRHSVGGGGERRAEQWLG
;
A
#
# COMPACT_ATOMS: atom_id res chain seq x y z
N MET A 1 19.56 -1.21 16.85
CA MET A 1 18.40 -0.55 16.23
C MET A 1 17.19 -1.44 16.53
N SER A 2 16.13 -0.87 17.11
CA SER A 2 14.85 -1.56 17.35
C SER A 2 14.37 -2.29 16.09
N SER A 3 13.46 -3.25 16.24
CA SER A 3 12.82 -3.90 15.08
C SER A 3 12.40 -2.82 14.06
N PRO A 4 12.72 -2.98 12.76
CA PRO A 4 12.39 -1.99 11.74
C PRO A 4 10.90 -1.63 11.68
N ALA A 5 10.03 -2.47 12.25
CA ALA A 5 8.60 -2.21 12.38
C ALA A 5 8.24 -1.01 13.28
N SER A 6 9.13 -0.61 14.20
CA SER A 6 8.88 0.50 15.14
C SER A 6 8.66 1.86 14.46
N CYS A 7 9.16 2.06 13.23
CA CYS A 7 8.97 3.30 12.49
C CYS A 7 7.53 3.54 12.02
N ASN A 8 6.68 2.50 12.06
CA ASN A 8 5.26 2.58 11.73
C ASN A 8 4.37 2.61 12.99
N GLU A 9 4.93 2.77 14.19
CA GLU A 9 4.16 2.96 15.42
C GLU A 9 3.57 4.37 15.50
N PRO A 10 2.27 4.56 15.80
CA PRO A 10 1.62 5.87 15.74
C PRO A 10 2.37 6.99 16.48
N SER A 11 2.99 6.67 17.61
CA SER A 11 3.76 7.63 18.43
C SER A 11 5.10 8.03 17.82
N LEU A 12 5.69 7.20 16.95
CA LEU A 12 7.03 7.39 16.39
C LEU A 12 7.02 7.77 14.91
N ARG A 13 5.91 7.54 14.19
CA ARG A 13 5.81 7.76 12.73
C ARG A 13 6.26 9.16 12.31
N ALA A 14 5.81 10.19 13.01
CA ALA A 14 6.12 11.58 12.68
C ALA A 14 7.63 11.85 12.78
N ASP A 15 8.27 11.38 13.85
CA ASP A 15 9.70 11.57 14.09
C ASP A 15 10.54 10.82 13.06
N TYR A 16 10.20 9.55 12.78
CA TYR A 16 10.86 8.76 11.75
C TYR A 16 10.68 9.37 10.35
N HIS A 17 9.47 9.83 10.04
CA HIS A 17 9.18 10.47 8.76
C HIS A 17 9.99 11.76 8.59
N ALA A 18 10.00 12.63 9.60
CA ALA A 18 10.76 13.88 9.59
C ALA A 18 12.26 13.64 9.47
N LEU A 19 12.79 12.68 10.25
CA LEU A 19 14.19 12.28 10.20
C LEU A 19 14.59 11.85 8.79
N PHE A 20 13.90 10.86 8.21
CA PHE A 20 14.28 10.33 6.91
C PHE A 20 14.01 11.30 5.75
N SER A 21 13.01 12.17 5.89
CA SER A 21 12.79 13.28 4.95
C SER A 21 13.97 14.27 4.96
N ALA A 22 14.47 14.66 6.14
CA ALA A 22 15.62 15.55 6.24
C ALA A 22 16.92 14.91 5.72
N VAL A 23 17.11 13.61 5.93
CA VAL A 23 18.29 12.90 5.40
C VAL A 23 18.26 12.85 3.86
N GLN A 24 17.07 12.90 3.24
CA GLN A 24 16.95 12.91 1.78
C GLN A 24 17.71 14.07 1.13
N ASP A 25 17.72 15.25 1.76
CA ASP A 25 18.37 16.46 1.22
C ASP A 25 19.89 16.35 1.16
N ILE A 26 20.48 15.54 2.05
CA ILE A 26 21.93 15.30 2.14
C ILE A 26 22.32 13.93 1.56
N THR A 27 21.43 13.26 0.82
CA THR A 27 21.65 11.90 0.28
C THR A 27 22.96 11.80 -0.53
N GLN A 28 23.36 12.87 -1.19
CA GLN A 28 24.54 12.90 -2.06
C GLN A 28 25.85 12.63 -1.28
N CYS A 29 25.90 13.01 0.00
CA CYS A 29 27.07 12.86 0.86
C CYS A 29 27.34 11.42 1.32
N PHE A 30 26.39 10.50 1.12
CA PHE A 30 26.50 9.12 1.59
C PHE A 30 27.20 8.19 0.59
N SER A 31 27.84 7.15 1.13
CA SER A 31 28.38 6.04 0.34
C SER A 31 27.27 5.26 -0.38
N ARG A 32 27.63 4.45 -1.38
CA ARG A 32 26.66 3.59 -2.09
C ARG A 32 25.88 2.69 -1.13
N GLN A 33 26.58 2.07 -0.18
CA GLN A 33 25.97 1.21 0.84
C GLN A 33 24.98 1.97 1.73
N GLN A 34 25.35 3.16 2.17
CA GLN A 34 24.48 4.01 2.98
C GLN A 34 23.25 4.48 2.19
N LYS A 35 23.41 4.78 0.89
CA LYS A 35 22.28 5.11 -0.02
C LYS A 35 21.32 3.94 -0.18
N ASN A 36 21.82 2.71 -0.29
CA ASN A 36 21.00 1.50 -0.33
C ASN A 36 20.18 1.35 0.97
N PHE A 37 20.83 1.50 2.12
CA PHE A 37 20.16 1.46 3.41
C PHE A 37 19.10 2.56 3.55
N LEU A 38 19.46 3.78 3.18
CA LEU A 38 18.55 4.92 3.18
C LEU A 38 17.34 4.66 2.29
N THR A 39 17.53 4.11 1.09
CA THR A 39 16.43 3.78 0.17
C THR A 39 15.41 2.84 0.82
N THR A 40 15.88 1.78 1.49
CA THR A 40 15.00 0.87 2.24
C THR A 40 14.27 1.57 3.37
N TRP A 41 14.96 2.44 4.12
CA TRP A 41 14.32 3.20 5.20
C TRP A 41 13.36 4.28 4.71
N MET A 42 13.62 4.91 3.58
CA MET A 42 12.67 5.84 2.94
C MET A 42 11.36 5.12 2.61
N ILE A 43 11.43 3.88 2.11
CA ILE A 43 10.22 3.08 1.86
C ILE A 43 9.48 2.80 3.19
N ARG A 44 10.19 2.40 4.25
CA ARG A 44 9.59 2.02 5.55
C ARG A 44 9.09 3.20 6.39
N ALA A 45 9.83 4.30 6.45
CA ALA A 45 9.59 5.42 7.36
C ALA A 45 8.90 6.61 6.69
N VAL A 46 9.00 6.75 5.36
CA VAL A 46 8.36 7.82 4.62
C VAL A 46 7.17 7.26 3.85
N LEU A 47 7.40 6.39 2.85
CA LEU A 47 6.31 5.92 1.97
C LEU A 47 5.24 5.13 2.72
N ALA A 48 5.63 4.20 3.59
CA ALA A 48 4.66 3.46 4.40
C ALA A 48 3.92 4.36 5.41
N ASN A 49 4.57 5.42 5.92
CA ASN A 49 3.92 6.36 6.84
C ASN A 49 2.97 7.32 6.12
N ASP A 50 3.28 7.72 4.89
CA ASP A 50 2.40 8.49 4.02
C ASP A 50 1.10 7.73 3.70
N LEU A 51 1.05 6.41 3.80
CA LEU A 51 -0.18 5.63 3.65
C LEU A 51 -1.12 5.71 4.87
N TYR A 52 -0.66 6.27 5.99
CA TYR A 52 -1.50 6.54 7.18
C TYR A 52 -2.12 7.93 7.19
N THR A 53 -1.77 8.79 6.23
CA THR A 53 -2.32 10.14 6.14
C THR A 53 -3.82 10.14 5.80
N ASP A 54 -4.47 11.26 6.10
CA ASP A 54 -5.82 11.60 5.63
C ASP A 54 -5.80 12.59 4.44
N ASP A 55 -4.61 12.99 3.98
CA ASP A 55 -4.41 13.78 2.76
C ASP A 55 -4.35 12.87 1.52
N SER A 56 -5.37 12.99 0.66
CA SER A 56 -5.49 12.16 -0.54
C SER A 56 -4.36 12.36 -1.56
N PHE A 57 -3.78 13.56 -1.62
CA PHE A 57 -2.67 13.86 -2.53
C PHE A 57 -1.38 13.21 -2.03
N VAL A 58 -1.07 13.33 -0.74
CA VAL A 58 0.10 12.68 -0.12
C VAL A 58 0.00 11.16 -0.27
N TYR A 59 -1.16 10.60 0.04
CA TYR A 59 -1.41 9.17 -0.12
C TYR A 59 -1.20 8.69 -1.56
N SER A 60 -1.77 9.41 -2.54
CA SER A 60 -1.67 9.06 -3.95
C SER A 60 -0.23 9.17 -4.46
N LYS A 61 0.52 10.18 -4.01
CA LYS A 61 1.93 10.36 -4.34
C LYS A 61 2.78 9.22 -3.78
N ALA A 62 2.54 8.80 -2.54
CA ALA A 62 3.23 7.66 -1.95
C ALA A 62 2.92 6.36 -2.70
N ALA A 63 1.65 6.10 -3.03
CA ALA A 63 1.26 4.97 -3.86
C ALA A 63 1.95 4.97 -5.23
N GLY A 64 2.06 6.15 -5.87
CA GLY A 64 2.83 6.32 -7.11
C GLY A 64 4.29 5.92 -6.96
N LYS A 65 4.99 6.44 -5.96
CA LYS A 65 6.40 6.08 -5.68
C LYS A 65 6.58 4.59 -5.38
N ILE A 66 5.62 3.97 -4.68
CA ILE A 66 5.64 2.51 -4.42
C ILE A 66 5.51 1.74 -5.73
N LYS A 67 4.61 2.14 -6.64
CA LYS A 67 4.47 1.50 -7.97
C LYS A 67 5.77 1.58 -8.76
N ASP A 68 6.41 2.75 -8.77
CA ASP A 68 7.68 2.96 -9.46
C ASP A 68 8.79 2.10 -8.86
N ALA A 69 8.85 2.01 -7.53
CA ALA A 69 9.81 1.15 -6.85
C ALA A 69 9.60 -0.34 -7.17
N ILE A 70 8.34 -0.80 -7.24
CA ILE A 70 8.01 -2.17 -7.65
C ILE A 70 8.46 -2.44 -9.09
N ALA A 71 8.17 -1.51 -10.02
CA ALA A 71 8.53 -1.67 -11.43
C ALA A 71 10.05 -1.71 -11.66
N ASN A 72 10.83 -1.08 -10.76
CA ASN A 72 12.28 -1.03 -10.82
C ASN A 72 12.99 -2.20 -10.11
N LEU A 73 12.28 -3.09 -9.42
CA LEU A 73 12.88 -4.27 -8.78
C LEU A 73 13.43 -5.26 -9.83
N PRO A 74 14.56 -5.94 -9.58
CA PRO A 74 14.98 -7.04 -10.43
C PRO A 74 14.01 -8.24 -10.32
N VAL A 75 13.87 -9.00 -11.40
CA VAL A 75 13.09 -10.24 -11.43
C VAL A 75 13.65 -11.21 -10.39
N SER A 76 12.78 -11.88 -9.65
CA SER A 76 13.20 -12.85 -8.63
C SER A 76 13.61 -14.17 -9.28
N THR A 77 14.74 -14.72 -8.84
CA THR A 77 15.25 -16.01 -9.33
C THR A 77 14.85 -17.16 -8.40
N THR A 78 15.08 -18.40 -8.83
CA THR A 78 14.89 -19.59 -7.98
C THR A 78 15.88 -19.65 -6.82
N GLU A 79 17.05 -19.03 -6.96
CA GLU A 79 18.03 -18.89 -5.87
C GLU A 79 17.47 -17.98 -4.77
N ASP A 80 16.87 -16.84 -5.14
CA ASP A 80 16.22 -15.93 -4.19
C ASP A 80 15.12 -16.64 -3.39
N ASP A 81 14.37 -17.54 -4.03
CA ASP A 81 13.31 -18.34 -3.40
C ASP A 81 13.86 -19.36 -2.40
N ALA A 82 14.98 -20.01 -2.73
CA ALA A 82 15.67 -20.95 -1.83
C ALA A 82 16.27 -20.21 -0.62
N GLU A 83 16.97 -19.10 -0.84
CA GLU A 83 17.54 -18.26 0.22
C GLU A 83 16.45 -17.74 1.17
N GLU A 84 15.28 -17.32 0.65
CA GLU A 84 14.15 -16.92 1.50
C GLU A 84 13.64 -18.09 2.35
N ALA A 85 13.45 -19.28 1.76
CA ALA A 85 12.98 -20.46 2.47
C ALA A 85 13.95 -20.89 3.58
N GLU A 86 15.26 -20.83 3.34
CA GLU A 86 16.30 -21.13 4.33
C GLU A 86 16.32 -20.11 5.46
N THR A 87 16.24 -18.81 5.17
CA THR A 87 16.20 -17.79 6.23
C THR A 87 15.00 -17.95 7.15
N LEU A 88 13.85 -18.40 6.63
CA LEU A 88 12.65 -18.66 7.43
C LEU A 88 12.76 -19.95 8.23
N ALA A 89 13.43 -20.98 7.71
CA ALA A 89 13.75 -22.19 8.46
C ALA A 89 14.73 -21.89 9.61
N ASN A 90 15.79 -21.13 9.33
CA ASN A 90 16.82 -20.74 10.30
C ASN A 90 16.32 -19.72 11.33
N ALA A 91 15.33 -18.88 11.01
CA ALA A 91 14.65 -18.05 12.00
C ALA A 91 13.95 -18.89 13.09
N GLY A 92 13.64 -20.17 12.82
CA GLY A 92 13.13 -21.14 13.78
C GLY A 92 14.21 -21.89 14.58
N SER A 93 15.48 -21.86 14.16
CA SER A 93 16.58 -22.60 14.78
C SER A 93 17.80 -21.69 15.00
N LYS A 94 17.92 -21.15 16.23
CA LYS A 94 19.11 -20.38 16.64
C LYS A 94 20.35 -21.27 16.70
N LYS A 95 21.24 -21.16 15.73
CA LYS A 95 22.66 -21.54 15.87
C LYS A 95 23.54 -20.57 15.09
N ASP A 96 24.32 -19.80 15.84
CA ASP A 96 25.45 -19.01 15.36
C ASP A 96 26.68 -19.93 15.22
N GLU A 97 27.37 -19.90 14.09
CA GLU A 97 28.78 -20.24 14.02
C GLU A 97 29.46 -19.40 12.92
N LYS A 98 30.62 -18.84 13.27
CA LYS A 98 31.38 -17.82 12.54
C LYS A 98 32.62 -18.46 11.93
N THR A 99 32.95 -18.17 10.68
CA THR A 99 34.30 -18.44 10.16
C THR A 99 34.79 -17.35 9.20
N ARG A 100 36.04 -16.91 9.46
CA ARG A 100 36.81 -15.87 8.77
C ARG A 100 37.61 -16.47 7.60
N GLY A 101 37.73 -15.74 6.48
CA GLY A 101 39.01 -15.56 5.78
C GLY A 101 39.05 -15.81 4.26
N LYS A 102 39.18 -14.74 3.46
CA LYS A 102 40.18 -14.54 2.36
C LYS A 102 39.85 -13.28 1.53
N GLU A 103 40.77 -12.31 1.48
CA GLU A 103 40.44 -10.87 1.36
C GLU A 103 40.45 -10.21 -0.04
N MET A 104 40.92 -10.83 -1.14
CA MET A 104 41.02 -10.10 -2.44
C MET A 104 39.98 -10.49 -3.50
N THR A 105 39.51 -11.74 -3.53
CA THR A 105 38.28 -12.16 -4.26
C THR A 105 37.00 -11.89 -3.46
N ASN A 106 37.17 -11.45 -2.21
CA ASN A 106 36.11 -11.17 -1.24
C ASN A 106 35.31 -9.92 -1.60
N SER A 107 35.96 -8.88 -2.15
CA SER A 107 35.31 -7.57 -2.30
C SER A 107 34.16 -7.60 -3.30
N ASN A 108 34.33 -8.27 -4.45
CA ASN A 108 33.23 -8.44 -5.43
C ASN A 108 32.10 -9.31 -4.88
N ARG A 109 32.43 -10.44 -4.21
CA ARG A 109 31.42 -11.31 -3.58
C ARG A 109 30.65 -10.60 -2.47
N MET A 110 31.33 -9.81 -1.64
CA MET A 110 30.71 -9.00 -0.60
C MET A 110 29.78 -7.93 -1.17
N ALA A 111 30.17 -7.29 -2.27
CA ALA A 111 29.32 -6.30 -2.95
C ALA A 111 28.08 -6.95 -3.59
N GLU A 112 28.21 -8.15 -4.17
CA GLU A 112 27.09 -8.94 -4.69
C GLU A 112 26.14 -9.38 -3.58
N GLU A 113 26.67 -9.91 -2.47
CA GLU A 113 25.86 -10.26 -1.29
C GLU A 113 25.16 -9.04 -0.68
N GLU A 114 25.85 -7.90 -0.60
CA GLU A 114 25.25 -6.66 -0.11
C GLU A 114 24.11 -6.20 -1.02
N HIS A 115 24.29 -6.29 -2.34
CA HIS A 115 23.25 -5.99 -3.31
C HIS A 115 22.06 -6.94 -3.15
N LYS A 116 22.29 -8.26 -3.02
CA LYS A 116 21.22 -9.24 -2.74
C LYS A 116 20.45 -8.90 -1.46
N ARG A 117 21.16 -8.58 -0.37
CA ARG A 117 20.54 -8.18 0.92
C ARG A 117 19.72 -6.90 0.78
N PHE A 118 20.22 -5.93 0.01
CA PHE A 118 19.49 -4.70 -0.28
C PHE A 118 18.19 -4.99 -1.02
N ILE A 119 18.23 -5.77 -2.10
CA ILE A 119 17.03 -6.15 -2.88
C ILE A 119 16.02 -6.89 -2.00
N LYS A 120 16.48 -7.82 -1.16
CA LYS A 120 15.60 -8.51 -0.20
C LYS A 120 14.91 -7.54 0.76
N ALA A 121 15.68 -6.64 1.38
CA ALA A 121 15.12 -5.67 2.31
C ALA A 121 14.16 -4.67 1.63
N GLN A 122 14.42 -4.34 0.37
CA GLN A 122 13.56 -3.51 -0.47
C GLN A 122 12.23 -4.22 -0.79
N ARG A 123 12.26 -5.49 -1.20
CA ARG A 123 11.06 -6.32 -1.43
C ARG A 123 10.19 -6.41 -0.18
N GLU A 124 10.80 -6.68 0.98
CA GLU A 124 10.09 -6.72 2.27
C GLU A 124 9.43 -5.37 2.62
N ALA A 125 10.15 -4.26 2.40
CA ALA A 125 9.63 -2.92 2.67
C ALA A 125 8.43 -2.58 1.77
N LEU A 126 8.48 -2.98 0.50
CA LEU A 126 7.37 -2.78 -0.44
C LEU A 126 6.17 -3.66 -0.10
N LEU A 127 6.38 -4.90 0.32
CA LEU A 127 5.30 -5.78 0.78
C LEU A 127 4.59 -5.18 2.00
N LEU A 128 5.35 -4.63 2.96
CA LEU A 128 4.79 -3.91 4.10
C LEU A 128 3.95 -2.71 3.67
N CYS A 129 4.38 -1.94 2.67
CA CYS A 129 3.57 -0.84 2.12
C CYS A 129 2.24 -1.35 1.53
N LEU A 130 2.26 -2.46 0.79
CA LEU A 130 1.05 -3.06 0.22
C LEU A 130 0.07 -3.50 1.33
N GLU A 131 0.58 -4.11 2.40
CA GLU A 131 -0.24 -4.49 3.56
C GLU A 131 -0.87 -3.28 4.24
N ILE A 132 -0.10 -2.20 4.45
CA ILE A 132 -0.62 -0.96 5.06
C ILE A 132 -1.72 -0.37 4.18
N ALA A 133 -1.48 -0.26 2.87
CA ALA A 133 -2.48 0.23 1.92
C ALA A 133 -3.76 -0.62 1.95
N ALA A 134 -3.64 -1.95 1.94
CA ALA A 134 -4.79 -2.86 2.00
C ALA A 134 -5.62 -2.68 3.28
N ARG A 135 -4.98 -2.45 4.44
CA ARG A 135 -5.69 -2.17 5.71
C ARG A 135 -6.52 -0.89 5.68
N ARG A 136 -6.20 0.04 4.78
CA ARG A 136 -6.92 1.31 4.59
C ARG A 136 -8.10 1.21 3.63
N TYR A 137 -8.39 0.04 3.03
CA TYR A 137 -9.50 -0.10 2.08
C TYR A 137 -10.88 0.29 2.62
N LYS A 138 -11.05 0.29 3.94
CA LYS A 138 -12.25 0.80 4.62
C LYS A 138 -12.50 2.30 4.42
N VAL A 139 -11.50 3.06 3.97
CA VAL A 139 -11.58 4.51 3.76
C VAL A 139 -11.98 4.80 2.31
N PRO A 140 -13.19 5.35 2.05
CA PRO A 140 -13.73 5.41 0.68
C PRO A 140 -12.86 6.16 -0.32
N TRP A 141 -12.26 7.28 0.09
CA TRP A 141 -11.50 8.14 -0.82
C TRP A 141 -10.21 7.48 -1.35
N CYS A 142 -9.64 6.50 -0.65
CA CYS A 142 -8.39 5.84 -1.07
C CYS A 142 -8.61 4.52 -1.83
N GLN A 143 -9.84 3.99 -1.89
CA GLN A 143 -10.13 2.66 -2.45
C GLN A 143 -9.65 2.50 -3.90
N THR A 144 -9.90 3.49 -4.76
CA THR A 144 -9.47 3.43 -6.16
C THR A 144 -7.94 3.43 -6.28
N VAL A 145 -7.23 4.17 -5.43
CA VAL A 145 -5.76 4.17 -5.41
C VAL A 145 -5.23 2.81 -4.96
N ILE A 146 -5.84 2.20 -3.93
CA ILE A 146 -5.49 0.86 -3.47
C ILE A 146 -5.73 -0.20 -4.54
N ASP A 147 -6.87 -0.14 -5.25
CA ASP A 147 -7.17 -1.05 -6.36
C ASP A 147 -6.07 -0.99 -7.44
N ILE A 148 -5.68 0.21 -7.84
CA ILE A 148 -4.65 0.44 -8.86
C ILE A 148 -3.29 -0.07 -8.36
N LEU A 149 -2.93 0.24 -7.12
CA LEU A 149 -1.66 -0.18 -6.52
C LEU A 149 -1.57 -1.71 -6.40
N ALA A 150 -2.63 -2.35 -5.88
CA ALA A 150 -2.66 -3.80 -5.71
C ALA A 150 -2.64 -4.54 -7.05
N LYS A 151 -3.37 -4.02 -8.05
CA LYS A 151 -3.29 -4.54 -9.41
C LYS A 151 -1.87 -4.43 -9.98
N HIS A 152 -1.24 -3.26 -9.84
CA HIS A 152 0.13 -3.03 -10.31
C HIS A 152 1.14 -3.99 -9.65
N ALA A 153 1.00 -4.23 -8.34
CA ALA A 153 1.84 -5.20 -7.63
C ALA A 153 1.62 -6.64 -8.13
N PHE A 154 0.38 -7.01 -8.44
CA PHE A 154 0.05 -8.31 -9.01
C PHE A 154 0.57 -8.49 -10.44
N ASP A 155 0.49 -7.44 -11.28
CA ASP A 155 1.00 -7.47 -12.65
C ASP A 155 2.54 -7.59 -12.70
N HIS A 156 3.24 -7.21 -11.62
CA HIS A 156 4.70 -7.34 -11.44
C HIS A 156 5.10 -8.37 -10.38
N ILE A 157 4.28 -9.40 -10.20
CA ILE A 157 4.47 -10.42 -9.16
C ILE A 157 5.76 -11.24 -9.34
N ASP A 158 6.26 -11.37 -10.56
CA ASP A 158 7.51 -12.06 -10.91
C ASP A 158 8.75 -11.43 -10.25
N ARG A 159 8.67 -10.15 -9.86
CA ARG A 159 9.75 -9.41 -9.18
C ARG A 159 9.86 -9.73 -7.70
N PHE A 160 8.92 -10.48 -7.15
CA PHE A 160 8.89 -10.91 -5.75
C PHE A 160 9.25 -12.40 -5.64
N THR A 161 9.70 -12.81 -4.45
CA THR A 161 10.01 -14.22 -4.16
C THR A 161 8.73 -15.05 -3.97
N LEU A 162 8.81 -16.37 -4.11
CA LEU A 162 7.66 -17.28 -4.12
C LEU A 162 6.67 -17.04 -2.97
N ARG A 163 7.16 -16.86 -1.73
CA ARG A 163 6.26 -16.62 -0.59
C ARG A 163 5.61 -15.24 -0.65
N GLN A 164 6.38 -14.23 -1.05
CA GLN A 164 5.86 -12.88 -1.27
C GLN A 164 4.83 -12.86 -2.40
N ARG A 165 5.02 -13.64 -3.48
CA ARG A 165 4.01 -13.82 -4.54
C ARG A 165 2.72 -14.38 -3.99
N GLN A 166 2.78 -15.41 -3.15
CA GLN A 166 1.58 -15.98 -2.52
C GLN A 166 0.86 -14.95 -1.64
N ALA A 167 1.61 -14.13 -0.89
CA ALA A 167 1.05 -13.04 -0.09
C ALA A 167 0.36 -11.98 -0.98
N ILE A 168 1.00 -11.57 -2.08
CA ILE A 168 0.44 -10.61 -3.04
C ILE A 168 -0.80 -11.18 -3.74
N GLN A 169 -0.81 -12.46 -4.12
CA GLN A 169 -1.97 -13.15 -4.70
C GLN A 169 -3.16 -13.12 -3.75
N LYS A 170 -2.93 -13.46 -2.48
CA LYS A 170 -3.96 -13.44 -1.44
C LYS A 170 -4.51 -12.03 -1.21
N LEU A 171 -3.61 -11.05 -1.12
CA LEU A 171 -3.95 -9.64 -0.95
C LEU A 171 -4.77 -9.13 -2.13
N TRP A 172 -4.35 -9.43 -3.36
CA TRP A 172 -5.06 -9.05 -4.58
C TRP A 172 -6.44 -9.69 -4.68
N ALA A 173 -6.57 -10.99 -4.36
CA ALA A 173 -7.87 -11.66 -4.35
C ALA A 173 -8.85 -10.98 -3.40
N SER A 174 -8.39 -10.63 -2.19
CA SER A 174 -9.20 -9.93 -1.19
C SER A 174 -9.63 -8.52 -1.66
N ILE A 175 -8.70 -7.74 -2.20
CA ILE A 175 -9.00 -6.39 -2.71
C ILE A 175 -9.94 -6.44 -3.92
N LYS A 176 -9.71 -7.37 -4.84
CA LYS A 176 -10.57 -7.56 -6.02
C LYS A 176 -12.00 -7.93 -5.61
N GLU A 177 -12.17 -8.77 -4.59
CA GLU A 177 -13.49 -9.07 -4.04
C GLU A 177 -14.16 -7.82 -3.45
N GLN A 178 -13.43 -7.02 -2.67
CA GLN A 178 -13.94 -5.76 -2.12
C GLN A 178 -14.31 -4.76 -3.24
N GLN A 179 -13.50 -4.68 -4.29
CA GLN A 179 -13.76 -3.86 -5.46
C GLN A 179 -15.04 -4.29 -6.18
N ILE A 180 -15.27 -5.59 -6.35
CA ILE A 180 -16.50 -6.13 -6.95
C ILE A 180 -17.71 -5.80 -6.08
N ARG A 181 -17.62 -5.99 -4.75
CA ARG A 181 -18.70 -5.66 -3.81
C ARG A 181 -19.07 -4.17 -3.87
N ARG A 182 -18.05 -3.30 -3.90
CA ARG A 182 -18.21 -1.85 -4.06
C ARG A 182 -18.93 -1.48 -5.37
N LYS A 183 -18.56 -2.11 -6.49
CA LYS A 183 -19.23 -1.90 -7.79
C LYS A 183 -20.66 -2.40 -7.82
N GLN A 184 -21.00 -3.40 -7.00
CA GLN A 184 -22.36 -3.96 -6.89
C GLN A 184 -23.26 -3.18 -5.92
N GLY A 185 -22.79 -2.09 -5.29
CA GLY A 185 -23.56 -1.33 -4.29
C GLY A 185 -23.82 -2.10 -2.98
N LYS A 186 -23.09 -3.19 -2.74
CA LYS A 186 -23.22 -3.99 -1.52
C LYS A 186 -22.29 -3.43 -0.45
N SER A 187 -22.88 -2.94 0.63
CA SER A 187 -22.17 -2.50 1.83
C SER A 187 -21.31 -3.61 2.43
N VAL A 188 -20.34 -3.24 3.27
CA VAL A 188 -19.55 -4.18 4.11
C VAL A 188 -20.46 -5.05 4.99
N THR A 189 -21.68 -4.59 5.29
CA THR A 189 -22.70 -5.32 6.08
C THR A 189 -23.64 -6.20 5.24
N GLY A 190 -23.49 -6.26 3.92
CA GLY A 190 -24.36 -7.04 3.03
C GLY A 190 -25.71 -6.40 2.73
N LYS A 191 -25.99 -5.21 3.27
CA LYS A 191 -27.15 -4.39 2.85
C LYS A 191 -26.81 -3.66 1.55
N LEU A 192 -27.81 -3.51 0.68
CA LEU A 192 -27.77 -2.55 -0.43
C LEU A 192 -27.68 -1.17 0.21
N ASP A 193 -26.50 -0.54 0.13
CA ASP A 193 -26.40 0.88 0.47
C ASP A 193 -27.04 1.60 -0.72
N MET A 194 -28.27 2.06 -0.53
CA MET A 194 -28.89 3.01 -1.47
C MET A 194 -27.90 4.16 -1.65
N ASN A 195 -27.50 4.44 -2.89
CA ASN A 195 -26.60 5.55 -3.15
C ASN A 195 -27.22 6.84 -2.59
N ALA A 196 -26.41 7.78 -2.08
CA ALA A 196 -26.93 9.03 -1.50
C ALA A 196 -27.90 9.76 -2.46
N PHE A 197 -27.69 9.61 -3.76
CA PHE A 197 -28.61 10.06 -4.81
C PHE A 197 -29.96 9.35 -4.80
N GLU A 198 -29.98 8.02 -4.72
CA GLU A 198 -31.22 7.23 -4.67
C GLU A 198 -31.98 7.48 -3.36
N GLY A 199 -31.26 7.63 -2.25
CA GLY A 199 -31.85 8.02 -0.97
C GLY A 199 -32.42 9.45 -0.98
N LEU A 200 -31.80 10.38 -1.72
CA LEU A 200 -32.37 11.71 -1.95
C LEU A 200 -33.57 11.65 -2.90
N GLN A 201 -33.49 10.83 -3.96
CA GLN A 201 -34.57 10.64 -4.93
C GLN A 201 -35.82 10.08 -4.25
N GLU A 202 -35.69 9.08 -3.38
CA GLU A 202 -36.80 8.52 -2.62
C GLU A 202 -37.39 9.52 -1.61
N LYS A 203 -36.52 10.32 -0.96
CA LYS A 203 -36.97 11.41 -0.07
C LYS A 203 -37.79 12.45 -0.83
N TYR A 204 -37.29 12.94 -1.96
CA TYR A 204 -37.99 13.94 -2.77
C TYR A 204 -39.20 13.38 -3.53
N ALA A 205 -39.21 12.09 -3.87
CA ALA A 205 -40.36 11.45 -4.51
C ALA A 205 -41.59 11.39 -3.58
N ASN A 206 -41.35 11.31 -2.27
CA ASN A 206 -42.40 11.25 -1.25
C ASN A 206 -42.69 12.61 -0.57
N GLU A 207 -41.80 13.59 -0.73
CA GLU A 207 -42.04 14.95 -0.22
C GLU A 207 -43.06 15.71 -1.08
N LYS A 208 -44.13 16.19 -0.44
CA LYS A 208 -45.07 17.12 -1.05
C LYS A 208 -44.46 18.51 -1.05
N ILE A 209 -44.00 18.98 -2.21
CA ILE A 209 -43.52 20.35 -2.39
C ILE A 209 -44.69 21.31 -2.17
N SER A 210 -44.74 21.97 -1.01
CA SER A 210 -45.72 23.01 -0.72
C SER A 210 -45.26 24.30 -1.38
N ILE A 211 -45.83 24.62 -2.54
CA ILE A 211 -45.66 25.92 -3.20
C ILE A 211 -46.48 26.94 -2.42
N ARG A 212 -45.96 27.43 -1.29
CA ARG A 212 -46.53 28.63 -0.67
C ARG A 212 -46.07 29.86 -1.46
N HIS A 213 -46.71 30.06 -2.62
CA HIS A 213 -47.07 31.39 -3.14
C HIS A 213 -48.00 31.37 -4.37
N SER A 214 -48.91 30.40 -4.50
CA SER A 214 -50.04 30.57 -5.42
C SER A 214 -51.34 30.15 -4.75
N VAL A 215 -52.21 31.13 -4.60
CA VAL A 215 -53.62 30.98 -4.24
C VAL A 215 -54.33 30.02 -5.20
N GLY A 216 -55.13 29.11 -4.64
CA GLY A 216 -56.22 28.42 -5.32
C GLY A 216 -55.81 27.33 -6.33
N GLY A 217 -55.89 26.07 -5.91
CA GLY A 217 -55.86 24.95 -6.85
C GLY A 217 -55.61 23.62 -6.16
N GLY A 218 -56.69 23.00 -5.67
CA GLY A 218 -56.63 21.62 -5.17
C GLY A 218 -56.19 20.68 -6.29
N GLY A 219 -54.97 20.16 -6.18
CA GLY A 219 -54.42 19.20 -7.13
C GLY A 219 -53.22 18.50 -6.52
N GLU A 220 -53.41 17.25 -6.13
CA GLU A 220 -52.36 16.37 -5.63
C GLU A 220 -51.48 15.96 -6.82
N ARG A 221 -50.42 16.73 -7.10
CA ARG A 221 -49.43 16.38 -8.13
C ARG A 221 -48.14 15.92 -7.46
N ARG A 222 -47.69 14.71 -7.82
CA ARG A 222 -46.36 14.18 -7.49
C ARG A 222 -45.32 14.92 -8.34
N ALA A 223 -44.11 15.04 -7.81
CA ALA A 223 -42.99 15.67 -8.51
C ALA A 223 -42.69 14.91 -9.81
N GLU A 224 -42.95 15.55 -10.96
CA GLU A 224 -42.50 15.03 -12.25
C GLU A 224 -40.97 15.15 -12.34
N GLN A 225 -40.35 14.11 -12.89
CA GLN A 225 -38.90 13.89 -12.91
C GLN A 225 -38.24 14.84 -13.94
N TRP A 226 -37.57 15.90 -13.46
CA TRP A 226 -36.94 16.95 -14.28
C TRP A 226 -35.48 16.65 -14.73
N LEU A 227 -35.05 15.40 -14.69
CA LEU A 227 -33.68 15.04 -15.09
C LEU A 227 -33.73 13.84 -16.04
N GLY A 228 -33.63 14.15 -17.32
CA GLY A 228 -33.20 13.23 -18.38
C GLY A 228 -31.69 13.25 -18.55
#